data_AF-A0AAX4FTU5-F1
#
_entry.id   AF-A0AAX4FTU5-F1
#
_cell.length_a   1.000
_cell.length_b   1.000
_cell.length_c   1.000
_cell.angle_alpha   90.00
_cell.angle_beta   90.00
_cell.angle_gamma   90.00
#
_symmetry.space_group_name_H-M   'P 1'
#
loop_
_entity.id
_entity.type
_entity.pdbx_description
1 polymer ?
#
loop_
_entity_poly.entity_id
_entity_poly.type
_entity_poly.pdbx_seq_one_letter_code
_entity_poly.pdbx_strand_id
1 'polypeptide(L)'
;MGCPKEAHINTIARTEPGDTLLIYVGQQVVDKETTLPPAITGCFEITSTVYEDSSRIFTAPPNLGNEIFPGVKLQPVMIFDPPIEFKPLIPNLAFITNKKQWSGHIRGQTIPEENYRLIMSQG
;
A
#
# COMPACT_ATOMS: atom_id res chain seq x y z
N MET A 1 5.64 7.58 -1.85
CA MET A 1 6.07 6.30 -1.26
C MET A 1 7.34 5.91 -2.01
N GLY A 2 8.53 6.05 -1.40
CA GLY A 2 9.79 5.63 -2.01
C GLY A 2 10.04 4.15 -1.73
N CYS A 3 10.45 3.39 -2.74
CA CYS A 3 10.53 1.94 -2.67
C CYS A 3 11.97 1.44 -2.91
N PRO A 4 12.63 0.78 -1.93
CA PRO A 4 14.01 0.30 -2.08
C PRO A 4 14.18 -0.71 -3.22
N LYS A 5 15.36 -0.68 -3.85
CA LYS A 5 15.67 -1.31 -5.16
C LYS A 5 15.56 -2.84 -5.17
N GLU A 6 15.85 -3.52 -4.06
CA GLU A 6 16.08 -4.99 -4.10
C GLU A 6 14.87 -5.85 -3.70
N ALA A 7 13.90 -5.34 -2.94
CA ALA A 7 12.80 -6.18 -2.43
C ALA A 7 11.47 -6.01 -3.18
N HIS A 8 11.17 -4.82 -3.70
CA HIS A 8 9.80 -4.45 -4.10
C HIS A 8 9.71 -3.80 -5.49
N ILE A 9 10.83 -3.58 -6.20
CA ILE A 9 10.82 -3.10 -7.59
C ILE A 9 9.97 -4.00 -8.48
N ASN A 10 9.95 -5.31 -8.25
CA ASN A 10 9.19 -6.24 -9.08
C ASN A 10 7.68 -6.02 -9.05
N THR A 11 7.13 -5.48 -7.95
CA THR A 11 5.69 -5.19 -7.87
C THR A 11 5.36 -3.88 -8.56
N ILE A 12 6.17 -2.82 -8.36
CA ILE A 12 5.97 -1.51 -9.00
C ILE A 12 6.32 -1.55 -10.49
N ALA A 13 7.31 -2.35 -10.89
CA ALA A 13 7.68 -2.52 -12.30
C ALA A 13 6.61 -3.24 -13.13
N ARG A 14 5.65 -3.92 -12.49
CA ARG A 14 4.55 -4.62 -13.16
C ARG A 14 3.28 -3.78 -13.27
N THR A 15 3.27 -2.57 -12.73
CA THR A 15 2.08 -1.73 -12.76
C THR A 15 2.01 -0.91 -14.04
N GLU A 16 0.81 -0.80 -14.60
CA GLU A 16 0.52 0.01 -15.78
C GLU A 16 -0.39 1.19 -15.44
N PRO A 17 -0.40 2.27 -16.26
CA PRO A 17 -1.41 3.31 -16.12
C PRO A 17 -2.83 2.73 -16.18
N GLY A 18 -3.68 3.10 -15.22
CA GLY A 18 -5.02 2.56 -15.03
C GLY A 18 -5.12 1.51 -13.92
N ASP A 19 -4.00 0.95 -13.46
CA ASP A 19 -3.99 0.10 -12.28
C ASP A 19 -4.35 0.89 -11.01
N THR A 20 -4.96 0.19 -10.06
CA THR A 20 -5.38 0.79 -8.79
C THR A 20 -4.60 0.23 -7.60
N LEU A 21 -4.22 1.12 -6.68
CA LEU A 21 -3.48 0.84 -5.47
C LEU A 21 -4.32 1.17 -4.25
N LEU A 22 -4.43 0.22 -3.33
CA LEU A 22 -4.97 0.45 -1.99
C LEU A 22 -3.83 0.72 -1.01
N ILE A 23 -3.94 1.79 -0.24
CA ILE A 23 -2.95 2.19 0.75
C ILE A 23 -3.29 1.55 2.10
N TYR A 24 -2.48 0.58 2.49
CA TYR A 24 -2.55 -0.06 3.80
C TYR A 24 -1.56 0.56 4.78
N VAL A 25 -2.05 0.91 5.97
CA VAL A 25 -1.24 1.34 7.10
C VAL A 25 -1.25 0.24 8.15
N GLY A 26 -0.05 -0.21 8.54
CA GLY A 26 0.12 -1.19 9.60
C GLY A 26 -0.26 -0.64 10.97
N GLN A 27 -0.43 -1.53 11.94
CA GLN A 27 -0.66 -1.12 13.33
C GLN A 27 0.47 -0.19 13.80
N GLN A 28 0.11 0.98 14.34
CA GLN A 28 1.07 1.97 14.82
C GLN A 28 0.86 2.21 16.31
N VAL A 29 1.93 2.03 17.09
CA VAL A 29 1.95 2.43 18.50
C VAL A 29 2.30 3.92 18.53
N VAL A 30 1.35 4.75 18.95
CA VAL A 30 1.54 6.21 19.03
C VAL A 30 2.16 6.56 20.37
N ASP A 31 1.68 5.94 21.44
CA ASP A 31 2.20 6.08 22.81
C ASP A 31 1.93 4.80 23.63
N LYS A 32 2.18 4.84 24.95
CA LYS A 32 2.05 3.65 25.82
C LYS A 32 0.61 3.15 25.95
N GLU A 33 -0.39 3.99 25.68
CA GLU A 33 -1.82 3.67 25.83
C GLU A 33 -2.55 3.66 24.48
N THR A 34 -2.04 4.39 23.48
CA THR A 34 -2.66 4.52 22.16
C THR A 34 -1.97 3.66 21.11
N THR A 35 -2.69 2.65 20.63
CA THR A 35 -2.31 1.87 19.45
C THR A 35 -3.37 1.98 18.37
N LEU A 36 -3.00 2.51 17.21
CA LEU A 36 -3.87 2.61 16.05
C LEU A 36 -3.95 1.25 15.36
N PRO A 37 -5.17 0.75 15.06
CA PRO A 37 -5.34 -0.50 14.35
C PRO A 37 -4.81 -0.39 12.92
N PRO A 38 -4.45 -1.52 12.29
CA PRO A 38 -4.15 -1.54 10.87
C PRO A 38 -5.39 -1.18 10.06
N ALA A 39 -5.23 -0.30 9.08
CA ALA A 39 -6.33 0.30 8.34
C ALA A 39 -5.97 0.56 6.87
N ILE A 40 -6.99 0.71 6.04
CA ILE A 40 -6.88 1.15 4.65
C ILE A 40 -7.28 2.62 4.61
N THR A 41 -6.39 3.48 4.12
CA THR A 41 -6.56 4.94 4.18
C THR A 41 -7.02 5.55 2.86
N GLY A 42 -6.81 4.85 1.74
CA GLY A 42 -7.27 5.33 0.45
C GLY A 42 -6.98 4.40 -0.70
N CYS A 43 -7.51 4.80 -1.84
CA CYS A 43 -7.43 4.15 -3.12
C CYS A 43 -6.90 5.16 -4.16
N PHE A 44 -5.89 4.78 -4.92
CA PHE A 44 -5.19 5.63 -5.86
C PHE A 44 -5.05 4.93 -7.20
N GLU A 45 -5.23 5.66 -8.29
CA GLU A 45 -4.98 5.19 -9.64
C GLU A 45 -3.57 5.58 -10.07
N ILE A 46 -2.89 4.68 -10.77
CA ILE A 46 -1.60 4.94 -11.39
C ILE A 46 -1.85 5.65 -12.71
N THR A 47 -1.35 6.88 -12.84
CA THR A 47 -1.58 7.71 -14.04
C THR A 47 -0.34 7.87 -14.91
N SER A 48 0.77 7.19 -14.58
CA SER A 48 1.98 7.22 -15.39
C SER A 48 2.68 5.87 -15.38
N THR A 49 3.47 5.61 -16.42
CA THR A 49 4.47 4.56 -16.39
C THR A 49 5.52 4.87 -15.32
N VAL A 50 6.24 3.84 -14.87
CA VAL A 50 7.39 3.99 -13.96
C VAL A 50 8.40 4.94 -14.61
N TYR A 51 8.80 5.97 -13.87
CA TYR A 51 9.78 6.95 -14.31
C TYR A 51 10.92 7.05 -13.30
N GLU A 52 12.14 7.26 -13.77
CA GLU A 52 13.26 7.55 -12.89
C GLU A 52 13.16 9.00 -12.43
N ASP A 53 12.91 9.19 -11.13
CA ASP A 53 12.88 10.52 -10.53
C ASP A 53 14.16 10.76 -9.75
N SER A 54 14.99 11.69 -10.22
CA SER A 54 16.21 12.12 -9.51
C SER A 54 15.92 13.15 -8.41
N SER A 55 14.67 13.59 -8.24
CA SER A 55 14.28 14.53 -7.20
C SER A 55 14.23 13.85 -5.83
N ARG A 56 14.94 14.42 -4.86
CA ARG A 56 14.96 13.94 -3.46
C ARG A 56 13.70 14.37 -2.71
N ILE A 57 12.55 13.83 -3.10
CA ILE A 57 11.28 14.05 -2.37
C ILE A 57 11.20 13.17 -1.12
N PHE A 58 11.96 12.06 -1.09
CA PHE A 58 12.02 11.15 0.05
C PHE A 58 13.40 11.21 0.74
N THR A 59 13.39 11.27 2.07
CA THR A 59 14.59 11.08 2.88
C THR A 59 15.03 9.63 2.77
N ALA A 60 16.13 9.39 2.05
CA ALA A 60 16.73 8.06 2.00
C ALA A 60 17.15 7.63 3.42
N PRO A 61 16.87 6.40 3.85
CA PRO A 61 17.39 5.89 5.11
C PRO A 61 18.93 5.95 5.11
N PRO A 62 19.57 6.23 6.26
CA PRO A 62 21.01 6.55 6.33
C PRO A 62 21.93 5.46 5.77
N ASN A 63 21.45 4.22 5.68
CA ASN A 63 22.21 3.07 5.19
C ASN A 63 22.17 2.87 3.65
N LEU A 64 21.44 3.71 2.91
CA LEU A 64 21.07 3.43 1.51
C LEU A 64 21.78 4.35 0.49
N GLY A 65 22.61 5.30 0.92
CA GLY A 65 23.43 6.12 0.04
C GLY A 65 22.63 7.05 -0.89
N ASN A 66 23.20 7.32 -2.08
CA ASN A 66 22.68 8.29 -3.07
C ASN A 66 21.74 7.60 -4.08
N GLU A 67 20.81 6.79 -3.57
CA GLU A 67 19.97 5.92 -4.40
C GLU A 67 18.79 6.69 -5.04
N ILE A 68 18.65 6.52 -6.36
CA ILE A 68 17.53 7.06 -7.15
C ILE A 68 16.41 6.01 -7.13
N PHE A 69 15.23 6.40 -6.63
CA PHE A 69 14.06 5.51 -6.57
C PHE A 69 13.16 5.74 -7.78
N PRO A 70 12.82 4.70 -8.55
CA PRO A 70 11.82 4.84 -9.60
C PRO A 70 10.46 5.22 -8.98
N GLY A 71 9.85 6.28 -9.51
CA GLY A 71 8.56 6.81 -9.08
C GLY A 71 7.43 6.43 -10.05
N VAL A 72 6.20 6.53 -9.54
CA VAL A 72 4.96 6.50 -10.34
C VAL A 72 4.08 7.65 -9.92
N LYS A 73 3.36 8.26 -10.87
CA LYS A 73 2.36 9.27 -10.57
C LYS A 73 1.08 8.59 -10.14
N LEU A 74 0.55 9.04 -9.02
CA LEU A 74 -0.69 8.53 -8.43
C LEU A 74 -1.71 9.65 -8.38
N GLN A 75 -2.97 9.33 -8.70
CA GLN A 75 -4.11 10.20 -8.52
C GLN A 75 -5.06 9.58 -7.49
N PRO A 76 -5.53 10.33 -6.47
CA PRO A 76 -6.49 9.80 -5.53
C PRO A 76 -7.82 9.49 -6.24
N VAL A 77 -8.29 8.26 -6.11
CA VAL A 77 -9.63 7.84 -6.52
C VAL A 77 -10.59 8.01 -5.35
N MET A 78 -10.16 7.60 -4.16
CA MET A 78 -10.96 7.68 -2.94
C MET A 78 -10.05 7.79 -1.72
N ILE A 79 -10.38 8.67 -0.80
CA ILE A 79 -9.71 8.80 0.50
C ILE A 79 -10.73 8.41 1.56
N PHE A 80 -10.37 7.46 2.42
CA PHE A 80 -11.26 6.96 3.46
C PHE A 80 -11.09 7.78 4.73
N ASP A 81 -12.14 8.50 5.11
CA ASP A 81 -12.21 9.25 6.36
C ASP A 81 -13.57 9.00 7.05
N PRO A 82 -13.61 8.21 8.14
CA PRO A 82 -12.46 7.59 8.82
C PRO A 82 -11.81 6.45 8.01
N PRO A 83 -10.53 6.10 8.27
CA PRO A 83 -9.88 4.95 7.64
C PRO A 83 -10.63 3.64 7.90
N ILE A 84 -10.68 2.75 6.91
CA ILE A 84 -11.36 1.46 7.04
C ILE A 84 -10.47 0.52 7.85
N GLU A 85 -10.95 0.07 9.01
CA GLU A 85 -10.24 -0.92 9.81
C GLU A 85 -10.03 -2.23 9.03
N PHE A 86 -8.81 -2.74 9.00
CA PHE A 86 -8.48 -3.93 8.23
C PHE A 86 -8.93 -5.22 8.91
N LYS A 87 -8.92 -5.26 10.25
CA LYS A 87 -9.20 -6.49 11.03
C LYS A 87 -10.59 -7.09 10.74
N PRO A 88 -11.68 -6.30 10.69
CA PRO A 88 -13.01 -6.83 10.37
C PRO A 88 -13.13 -7.40 8.94
N LEU A 89 -12.27 -6.99 8.01
CA LEU A 89 -12.31 -7.45 6.62
C LEU A 89 -11.67 -8.83 6.41
N ILE A 90 -10.73 -9.21 7.28
CA ILE A 90 -9.93 -10.44 7.16
C ILE A 90 -10.77 -11.70 6.86
N PRO A 91 -11.92 -11.96 7.50
CA PRO A 91 -12.74 -13.14 7.21
C PRO A 91 -13.18 -13.22 5.75
N ASN A 92 -13.48 -12.07 5.14
CA ASN A 92 -14.06 -11.95 3.80
C ASN A 92 -13.01 -11.80 2.69
N LEU A 93 -11.74 -11.55 3.04
CA LEU A 93 -10.67 -11.37 2.05
C LEU A 93 -10.12 -12.73 1.55
N ALA A 94 -10.50 -13.16 0.34
CA ALA A 94 -10.02 -14.38 -0.31
C ALA A 94 -8.48 -14.54 -0.38
N PHE A 95 -7.70 -13.45 -0.60
CA PHE A 95 -6.23 -13.54 -0.67
C PHE A 95 -5.56 -13.89 0.67
N ILE A 96 -6.27 -13.70 1.79
CA ILE A 96 -5.77 -14.08 3.12
C ILE A 96 -6.18 -15.52 3.39
N THR A 97 -5.28 -16.46 3.09
CA THR A 97 -5.52 -17.89 3.33
C THR A 97 -5.44 -18.23 4.81
N ASN A 98 -4.48 -17.66 5.55
CA ASN A 98 -4.37 -17.84 7.00
C ASN A 98 -4.95 -16.63 7.78
N LYS A 99 -6.19 -16.76 8.25
CA LYS A 99 -6.91 -15.70 9.00
C LYS A 99 -6.33 -15.41 10.39
N LYS A 100 -5.49 -16.29 10.94
CA LYS A 100 -4.86 -16.13 12.26
C LYS A 100 -3.49 -15.45 12.17
N GLN A 101 -2.72 -15.74 11.12
CA GLN A 101 -1.38 -15.18 10.87
C GLN A 101 -1.34 -14.52 9.50
N TRP A 102 -2.07 -13.41 9.36
CA TRP A 102 -2.34 -12.74 8.08
C TRP A 102 -1.34 -11.62 7.73
N SER A 103 -0.53 -11.14 8.68
CA SER A 103 0.35 -9.98 8.49
C SER A 103 1.38 -10.16 7.37
N GLY A 104 1.81 -11.39 7.10
CA GLY A 104 2.71 -11.72 5.98
C GLY A 104 2.05 -11.63 4.60
N HIS A 105 0.71 -11.66 4.52
CA HIS A 105 -0.04 -11.68 3.27
C HIS A 105 -0.34 -10.28 2.69
N ILE A 106 0.08 -9.20 3.35
CA ILE A 106 -0.32 -7.83 2.95
C ILE A 106 0.72 -7.14 2.07
N ARG A 107 1.99 -7.53 2.17
CA ARG A 107 3.08 -6.77 1.54
C ARG A 107 3.17 -7.06 0.05
N GLY A 108 3.02 -6.01 -0.77
CA GLY A 108 3.41 -6.01 -2.19
C GLY A 108 2.68 -7.04 -3.06
N GLN A 109 1.46 -7.41 -2.69
CA GLN A 109 0.67 -8.43 -3.38
C GLN A 109 -0.46 -7.83 -4.20
N THR A 110 -0.70 -8.42 -5.37
CA THR A 110 -1.91 -8.19 -6.15
C THR A 110 -3.09 -8.84 -5.46
N ILE A 111 -4.19 -8.11 -5.30
CA ILE A 111 -5.43 -8.65 -4.73
C ILE A 111 -6.41 -9.01 -5.84
N PRO A 112 -7.27 -10.03 -5.64
CA PRO A 112 -8.37 -10.31 -6.54
C PRO A 112 -9.36 -9.14 -6.63
N GLU A 113 -10.00 -8.98 -7.80
CA GLU A 113 -10.97 -7.91 -8.03
C GLU A 113 -12.15 -7.94 -7.04
N GLU A 114 -12.62 -9.13 -6.65
CA GLU A 114 -13.68 -9.29 -5.65
C GLU A 114 -13.32 -8.62 -4.31
N ASN A 115 -12.07 -8.80 -3.87
CA ASN A 115 -11.57 -8.21 -2.63
C ASN A 115 -11.42 -6.69 -2.75
N TYR A 116 -10.99 -6.22 -3.91
CA TYR A 116 -10.93 -4.79 -4.20
C TYR A 116 -12.33 -4.16 -4.09
N ARG A 117 -13.33 -4.76 -4.75
CA ARG A 117 -14.72 -4.30 -4.69
C ARG A 117 -15.28 -4.33 -3.27
N LEU A 118 -14.97 -5.38 -2.49
CA LEU A 118 -15.34 -5.47 -1.09
C LEU A 118 -14.81 -4.28 -0.30
N ILE A 119 -13.52 -3.97 -0.41
CA ILE A 119 -12.88 -2.85 0.30
C ILE A 119 -13.50 -1.51 -0.12
N MET A 120 -13.68 -1.30 -1.43
CA MET A 120 -14.27 -0.08 -1.97
C MET A 120 -15.73 0.11 -1.53
N SER A 121 -16.46 -0.95 -1.17
CA SER A 121 -17.83 -0.85 -0.64
C SER A 121 -17.92 -0.44 0.83
N GLN A 122 -16.80 -0.42 1.56
CA GLN A 122 -16.75 -0.12 2.99
C GLN A 122 -16.43 1.34 3.31
N GLY A 123 -16.09 2.13 2.29
CA GLY A 123 -15.83 3.57 2.40
C GLY A 123 -16.89 4.38 1.67
#